data_AF-A0AAW1K3L9-F1
#
_entry.id   AF-A0AAW1K3L9-F1
#
_cell.length_a   1.000
_cell.length_b   1.000
_cell.length_c   1.000
_cell.angle_alpha   90.00
_cell.angle_beta   90.00
_cell.angle_gamma   90.00
#
_symmetry.space_group_name_H-M   'P 1'
#
loop_
_entity.id
_entity.type
_entity.pdbx_description
1 polymer ?
#
loop_
_entity_poly.entity_id
_entity_poly.type
_entity_poly.pdbx_seq_one_letter_code
_entity_poly.pdbx_strand_id
1 'polypeptide(L)'
;MWNILTAKGFGCHNHQLTKYKDGHRHFAGLNEEEKAYVRQQYLASVLPRDIKSGLHQKTPDKPQPSSSQIYTEISKIRKEMRRERNTAQQMLSLAVEANYVHWHEINPDTKELTHVFMSYPEAVKLFRAYPHVVLIDSTYKTNTYNMALVEVVGVTSSGSSFLIACVLIPSESEEGYTWLLRKLMKILECTGASPSVFVTDRELGLWKRLGSYVSRTWGEHVKKFVLCYTNEYFHLGNTTASLVESAHSLLKAWLKSAHLTLDTMWSRIHSMLEGQHSKIRKELEDSMSRPRITHRLFSLLQGKVSTKAIEIMEEELKRGVALGIGLELRCGCVLRRTHGLPCACALVDLKNSGSKVHLSDIHSFWRTLEYENSETMPKNDNDMLDELIDKVRQSDPVYRKVFLEKLRDILHPEDEDILAPSVRENPKGRPRGFTTRNKSGFEHTIRKYGTPSTDASTNVQHMVGDFGAGVAGAPLEKNYTKGLISMWVKKYGVPEDLWPVFDGWVDVCSDGIFHPFYYIFHLFTILFNVDLYHK
;
A
#
# COMPACT_ATOMS: atom_id res chain seq x y z
N MET A 1 -54.18 23.74 -14.84
CA MET A 1 -54.29 23.72 -13.37
C MET A 1 -55.10 22.48 -13.01
N TRP A 2 -54.49 21.48 -12.38
CA TRP A 2 -55.15 20.20 -12.06
C TRP A 2 -55.85 20.33 -10.71
N ASN A 3 -57.17 20.19 -10.67
CA ASN A 3 -57.93 20.17 -9.42
C ASN A 3 -58.49 18.77 -9.18
N ILE A 4 -58.15 18.19 -8.04
CA ILE A 4 -58.75 16.95 -7.55
C ILE A 4 -59.90 17.35 -6.63
N LEU A 5 -61.13 17.08 -7.04
CA LEU A 5 -62.30 17.16 -6.18
C LEU A 5 -62.65 15.75 -5.73
N THR A 6 -62.52 15.48 -4.43
CA THR A 6 -63.04 14.24 -3.84
C THR A 6 -64.15 14.56 -2.86
N ALA A 7 -65.35 14.12 -3.20
CA ALA A 7 -66.41 13.87 -2.24
C ALA A 7 -66.96 12.46 -2.49
N LYS A 8 -66.67 11.55 -1.55
CA LYS A 8 -67.29 10.22 -1.36
C LYS A 8 -67.38 9.31 -2.60
N GLY A 9 -66.41 8.40 -2.72
CA GLY A 9 -66.71 7.00 -3.01
C GLY A 9 -66.36 6.43 -4.37
N PHE A 10 -66.34 7.20 -5.46
CA PHE A 10 -65.93 6.67 -6.77
C PHE A 10 -65.16 7.72 -7.58
N GLY A 11 -63.84 7.57 -7.65
CA GLY A 11 -62.98 8.40 -8.49
C GLY A 11 -63.02 7.92 -9.93
N CYS A 12 -63.69 8.66 -10.81
CA CYS A 12 -63.60 8.44 -12.25
C CYS A 12 -62.45 9.30 -12.80
N HIS A 13 -61.42 8.66 -13.36
CA HIS A 13 -60.39 9.37 -14.12
C HIS A 13 -61.01 9.86 -15.44
N ASN A 14 -60.87 11.14 -15.75
CA ASN A 14 -61.28 11.72 -17.04
C ASN A 14 -60.23 11.50 -18.16
N HIS A 15 -59.25 10.63 -17.90
CA HIS A 15 -58.26 10.18 -18.86
C HIS A 15 -58.07 8.67 -18.72
N GLN A 16 -57.64 8.02 -19.80
CA GLN A 16 -57.26 6.62 -19.76
C GLN A 16 -56.05 6.46 -18.84
N LEU A 17 -56.06 5.46 -17.95
CA LEU A 17 -54.88 5.10 -17.15
C LEU A 17 -53.79 4.61 -18.11
N THR A 18 -52.83 5.47 -18.43
CA THR A 18 -51.66 5.09 -19.22
C THR A 18 -50.82 4.12 -18.38
N LYS A 19 -50.92 2.82 -18.67
CA LYS A 19 -50.00 1.83 -18.11
C LYS A 19 -48.63 2.05 -18.74
N TYR A 20 -47.73 2.72 -18.03
CA TYR A 20 -46.33 2.78 -18.40
C TYR A 20 -45.77 1.35 -18.44
N LYS A 21 -45.31 0.88 -19.60
CA LYS A 21 -44.64 -0.43 -19.70
C LYS A 21 -43.31 -0.44 -18.95
N ASP A 22 -42.70 0.72 -18.79
CA ASP A 22 -41.46 0.91 -18.06
C ASP A 22 -41.74 0.97 -16.55
N GLY A 23 -41.26 -0.03 -15.82
CA GLY A 23 -41.36 -0.10 -14.36
C GLY A 23 -42.28 -1.19 -13.79
N HIS A 24 -43.08 -1.88 -14.62
CA HIS A 24 -43.88 -3.01 -14.14
C HIS A 24 -43.04 -4.27 -13.94
N ARG A 25 -42.90 -4.68 -12.67
CA ARG A 25 -42.15 -5.86 -12.17
C ARG A 25 -42.48 -7.19 -12.90
N HIS A 26 -43.65 -7.26 -13.55
CA HIS A 26 -44.16 -8.46 -14.23
C HIS A 26 -43.74 -8.62 -15.70
N PHE A 27 -43.34 -7.55 -16.41
CA PHE A 27 -43.06 -7.60 -17.86
C PHE A 27 -41.59 -7.41 -18.23
N ALA A 28 -40.71 -7.12 -17.26
CA ALA A 28 -39.31 -6.76 -17.48
C ALA A 28 -38.31 -7.79 -16.90
N GLY A 29 -38.71 -9.04 -16.70
CA GLY A 29 -37.81 -10.09 -16.20
C GLY A 29 -36.67 -10.38 -17.19
N LEU A 30 -35.48 -10.70 -16.66
CA LEU A 30 -34.39 -11.24 -17.48
C LEU A 30 -34.82 -12.61 -18.03
N ASN A 31 -34.73 -12.81 -19.34
CA ASN A 31 -34.91 -14.12 -19.97
C ASN A 31 -33.65 -14.98 -19.79
N GLU A 32 -33.69 -16.26 -20.20
CA GLU A 32 -32.57 -17.19 -19.98
C GLU A 32 -31.28 -16.77 -20.70
N GLU A 33 -31.38 -16.17 -21.90
CA GLU A 33 -30.23 -15.67 -22.64
C GLU A 33 -29.58 -14.47 -21.94
N GLU A 34 -30.38 -13.54 -21.43
CA GLU A 34 -29.90 -12.38 -20.67
C GLU A 34 -29.31 -12.80 -19.33
N LYS A 35 -29.91 -13.79 -18.64
CA LYS A 35 -29.33 -14.37 -17.42
C LYS A 35 -27.99 -15.04 -17.71
N ALA A 36 -27.89 -15.78 -18.81
CA ALA A 36 -26.64 -16.40 -19.25
C ALA A 36 -25.57 -15.33 -19.56
N TYR A 37 -25.96 -14.22 -20.21
CA TYR A 37 -25.06 -13.09 -20.45
C TYR A 37 -24.63 -12.41 -19.15
N VAL A 38 -25.56 -12.13 -18.22
CA VAL A 38 -25.25 -11.56 -16.91
C VAL A 38 -24.28 -12.46 -16.17
N ARG A 39 -24.49 -13.79 -16.18
CA ARG A 39 -23.56 -14.77 -15.59
C ARG A 39 -22.19 -14.70 -16.26
N GLN A 40 -22.13 -14.75 -17.58
CA GLN A 40 -20.86 -14.72 -18.32
C GLN A 40 -20.06 -13.45 -17.99
N GLN A 41 -20.70 -12.28 -18.06
CA GLN A 41 -20.04 -11.01 -17.79
C GLN A 41 -19.65 -10.86 -16.32
N TYR A 42 -20.50 -11.34 -15.41
CA TYR A 42 -20.19 -11.36 -13.98
C TYR A 42 -18.97 -12.23 -13.66
N LEU A 43 -18.89 -13.43 -14.26
CA LEU A 43 -17.73 -14.32 -14.13
C LEU A 43 -16.46 -13.72 -14.75
N ALA A 44 -16.61 -12.81 -15.74
CA ALA A 44 -15.52 -12.02 -16.30
C ALA A 44 -15.21 -10.74 -15.50
N SER A 45 -15.68 -10.63 -14.25
CA SER A 45 -15.45 -9.49 -13.35
C SER A 45 -15.95 -8.13 -13.87
N VAL A 46 -16.89 -8.12 -14.82
CA VAL A 46 -17.51 -6.89 -15.35
C VAL A 46 -18.48 -6.31 -14.32
N LEU A 47 -18.52 -4.98 -14.21
CA LEU A 47 -19.39 -4.34 -13.23
C LEU A 47 -20.87 -4.47 -13.57
N PRO A 48 -21.78 -4.54 -12.57
CA PRO A 48 -23.23 -4.56 -12.79
C PRO A 48 -23.75 -3.43 -13.68
N ARG A 49 -23.16 -2.23 -13.56
CA ARG A 49 -23.51 -1.08 -14.41
C ARG A 49 -23.12 -1.29 -15.87
N ASP A 50 -21.97 -1.91 -16.11
CA ASP A 50 -21.42 -2.12 -17.45
C ASP A 50 -22.10 -3.34 -18.10
N ILE A 51 -22.47 -4.36 -17.29
CA ILE A 51 -23.38 -5.45 -17.68
C ILE A 51 -24.72 -4.90 -18.16
N LYS A 52 -25.29 -3.92 -17.43
CA LYS A 52 -26.53 -3.25 -17.85
C LYS A 52 -26.37 -2.57 -19.20
N SER A 53 -25.30 -1.80 -19.38
CA SER A 53 -25.00 -1.12 -20.64
C SER A 53 -24.81 -2.11 -21.79
N GLY A 54 -24.13 -3.23 -21.55
CA GLY A 54 -23.93 -4.30 -22.54
C GLY A 54 -25.23 -5.02 -22.92
N LEU A 55 -26.13 -5.25 -21.96
CA LEU A 55 -27.48 -5.75 -22.24
C LEU A 55 -28.27 -4.80 -23.13
N HIS A 56 -28.19 -3.48 -22.87
CA HIS A 56 -28.86 -2.50 -23.71
C HIS A 56 -28.37 -2.53 -25.16
N GLN A 57 -27.07 -2.72 -25.39
CA GLN A 57 -26.50 -2.84 -26.73
C GLN A 57 -26.91 -4.14 -27.44
N LYS A 58 -27.03 -5.25 -26.70
CA LYS A 58 -27.41 -6.56 -27.26
C LYS A 58 -28.90 -6.67 -27.59
N THR A 59 -29.76 -6.04 -26.81
CA THR A 59 -31.22 -6.12 -26.97
C THR A 59 -31.82 -4.71 -27.00
N PRO A 60 -31.59 -3.93 -28.07
CA PRO A 60 -32.06 -2.54 -28.15
C PRO A 60 -33.59 -2.43 -28.17
N ASP A 61 -34.28 -3.45 -28.68
CA ASP A 61 -35.74 -3.44 -28.90
C ASP A 61 -36.57 -3.86 -27.66
N LYS A 62 -35.92 -4.28 -26.57
CA LYS A 62 -36.59 -4.78 -25.36
C LYS A 62 -36.57 -3.72 -24.23
N PRO A 63 -37.61 -3.63 -23.38
CA PRO A 63 -37.59 -2.80 -22.18
C PRO A 63 -36.37 -3.09 -21.32
N GLN A 64 -35.66 -2.03 -20.92
CA GLN A 64 -34.40 -2.19 -20.20
C GLN A 64 -34.60 -2.81 -18.81
N PRO A 65 -33.75 -3.77 -18.42
CA PRO A 65 -33.78 -4.29 -17.06
C PRO A 65 -33.38 -3.18 -16.07
N SER A 66 -34.11 -3.11 -14.96
CA SER A 66 -33.76 -2.25 -13.84
C SER A 66 -32.43 -2.70 -13.21
N SER A 67 -31.71 -1.76 -12.58
CA SER A 67 -30.47 -2.10 -11.87
C SER A 67 -30.72 -3.15 -10.78
N SER A 68 -31.89 -3.09 -10.12
CA SER A 68 -32.28 -4.06 -9.10
C SER A 68 -32.36 -5.49 -9.65
N GLN A 69 -32.81 -5.69 -10.90
CA GLN A 69 -32.90 -7.02 -11.49
C GLN A 69 -31.53 -7.63 -11.77
N ILE A 70 -30.58 -6.81 -12.22
CA ILE A 70 -29.19 -7.23 -12.42
C ILE A 70 -28.55 -7.61 -11.09
N TYR A 71 -28.69 -6.78 -10.05
CA TYR A 71 -28.18 -7.11 -8.72
C TYR A 71 -28.86 -8.35 -8.12
N THR A 72 -30.16 -8.53 -8.34
CA THR A 72 -30.89 -9.73 -7.89
C THR A 72 -30.37 -10.99 -8.58
N GLU A 73 -30.14 -10.94 -9.89
CA GLU A 73 -29.64 -12.08 -10.65
C GLU A 73 -28.18 -12.40 -10.29
N ILE A 74 -27.33 -11.39 -10.14
CA ILE A 74 -25.97 -11.55 -9.60
C ILE A 74 -26.01 -12.18 -8.20
N SER A 75 -26.96 -11.77 -7.34
CA SER A 75 -27.12 -12.36 -6.02
C SER A 75 -27.51 -13.83 -6.06
N LYS A 76 -28.31 -14.27 -7.05
CA LYS A 76 -28.61 -15.70 -7.26
C LYS A 76 -27.39 -16.47 -7.75
N ILE A 77 -26.69 -15.94 -8.75
CA ILE A 77 -25.44 -16.53 -9.27
C ILE A 77 -24.44 -16.73 -8.13
N ARG A 78 -24.27 -15.73 -7.26
CA ARG A 78 -23.42 -15.83 -6.06
C ARG A 78 -23.89 -16.87 -5.07
N LYS A 79 -25.20 -17.00 -4.85
CA LYS A 79 -25.75 -18.01 -3.92
C LYS A 79 -25.49 -19.42 -4.45
N GLU A 80 -25.64 -19.63 -5.76
CA GLU A 80 -25.33 -20.91 -6.40
C GLU A 80 -23.83 -21.24 -6.35
N MET A 81 -22.98 -20.26 -6.66
CA MET A 81 -21.51 -20.45 -6.62
C MET A 81 -21.00 -20.84 -5.22
N ARG A 82 -21.66 -20.38 -4.16
CA ARG A 82 -21.23 -20.61 -2.78
C ARG A 82 -21.42 -22.04 -2.28
N ARG A 83 -22.23 -22.88 -2.95
CA ARG A 83 -22.47 -24.29 -2.54
C ARG A 83 -22.69 -24.42 -1.02
N GLU A 84 -23.64 -23.64 -0.50
CA GLU A 84 -24.02 -23.54 0.93
C GLU A 84 -23.06 -22.78 1.86
N ARG A 85 -21.87 -22.41 1.41
CA ARG A 85 -20.92 -21.60 2.19
C ARG A 85 -21.42 -20.18 2.43
N ASN A 86 -21.03 -19.61 3.57
CA ASN A 86 -21.15 -18.17 3.76
C ASN A 86 -20.02 -17.39 3.04
N THR A 87 -20.03 -16.07 3.11
CA THR A 87 -19.08 -15.22 2.37
C THR A 87 -17.64 -15.34 2.86
N ALA A 88 -17.40 -15.63 4.14
CA ALA A 88 -16.07 -15.84 4.69
C ALA A 88 -15.50 -17.19 4.23
N GLN A 89 -16.27 -18.26 4.41
CA GLN A 89 -15.91 -19.60 3.92
C GLN A 89 -15.65 -19.61 2.41
N GLN A 90 -16.50 -18.93 1.62
CA GLN A 90 -16.27 -18.83 0.17
C GLN A 90 -14.97 -18.09 -0.17
N MET A 91 -14.64 -17.01 0.54
CA MET A 91 -13.39 -16.30 0.33
C MET A 91 -12.18 -17.20 0.64
N LEU A 92 -12.23 -17.98 1.72
CA LEU A 92 -11.17 -18.93 2.07
C LEU A 92 -11.04 -20.06 1.04
N SER A 93 -12.17 -20.65 0.61
CA SER A 93 -12.20 -21.66 -0.47
C SER A 93 -11.55 -21.12 -1.75
N LEU A 94 -11.87 -19.90 -2.14
CA LEU A 94 -11.28 -19.26 -3.33
C LEU A 94 -9.78 -18.98 -3.15
N ALA A 95 -9.36 -18.58 -1.95
CA ALA A 95 -7.96 -18.38 -1.62
C ALA A 95 -7.17 -19.70 -1.72
N VAL A 96 -7.71 -20.81 -1.22
CA VAL A 96 -7.13 -22.16 -1.36
C VAL A 96 -7.07 -22.59 -2.83
N GLU A 97 -8.18 -22.46 -3.56
CA GLU A 97 -8.26 -22.81 -4.99
C GLU A 97 -7.25 -22.05 -5.85
N ALA A 98 -7.00 -20.78 -5.54
CA ALA A 98 -6.01 -19.94 -6.22
C ALA A 98 -4.61 -19.96 -5.54
N ASN A 99 -4.37 -20.90 -4.62
CA ASN A 99 -3.10 -21.14 -3.94
C ASN A 99 -2.53 -19.94 -3.16
N TYR A 100 -3.38 -19.06 -2.64
CA TYR A 100 -2.94 -17.90 -1.84
C TYR A 100 -2.24 -18.35 -0.57
N VAL A 101 -1.15 -17.66 -0.24
CA VAL A 101 -0.63 -17.68 1.13
C VAL A 101 -1.60 -16.86 1.99
N HIS A 102 -2.27 -17.53 2.92
CA HIS A 102 -3.28 -16.89 3.73
C HIS A 102 -3.21 -17.34 5.19
N TRP A 103 -3.61 -16.45 6.08
CA TRP A 103 -3.79 -16.72 7.51
C TRP A 103 -5.04 -16.02 7.98
N HIS A 104 -5.71 -16.59 8.97
CA HIS A 104 -6.88 -15.97 9.56
C HIS A 104 -6.97 -16.27 11.06
N GLU A 105 -7.79 -15.49 11.76
CA GLU A 105 -8.17 -15.73 13.16
C GLU A 105 -9.67 -15.54 13.33
N ILE A 106 -10.24 -16.32 14.24
CA ILE A 106 -11.67 -16.38 14.50
C ILE A 106 -11.88 -16.07 15.98
N ASN A 107 -12.93 -15.33 16.30
CA ASN A 107 -13.35 -15.18 17.67
C ASN A 107 -13.89 -16.54 18.18
N PRO A 108 -13.32 -17.12 19.26
CA PRO A 108 -13.69 -18.47 19.69
C PRO A 108 -15.15 -18.59 20.15
N ASP A 109 -15.73 -17.50 20.66
CA ASP A 109 -17.09 -17.43 21.20
C ASP A 109 -18.13 -17.17 20.10
N THR A 110 -17.87 -16.19 19.22
CA THR A 110 -18.84 -15.78 18.20
C THR A 110 -18.67 -16.51 16.87
N LYS A 111 -17.54 -17.21 16.69
CA LYS A 111 -17.12 -17.79 15.41
C LYS A 111 -16.91 -16.78 14.28
N GLU A 112 -16.94 -15.48 14.58
CA GLU A 112 -16.73 -14.44 13.57
C GLU A 112 -15.25 -14.33 13.19
N LEU A 113 -15.00 -14.20 11.89
CA LEU A 113 -13.69 -13.90 11.35
C LEU A 113 -13.19 -12.52 11.84
N THR A 114 -12.02 -12.47 12.47
CA THR A 114 -11.45 -11.24 13.05
C THR A 114 -10.23 -10.73 12.30
N HIS A 115 -9.35 -11.63 11.87
CA HIS A 115 -8.15 -11.26 11.13
C HIS A 115 -8.08 -12.08 9.85
N VAL A 116 -7.66 -11.46 8.75
CA VAL A 116 -7.43 -12.13 7.47
C VAL A 116 -6.21 -11.52 6.83
N PHE A 117 -5.25 -12.35 6.46
CA PHE A 117 -4.07 -11.98 5.67
C PHE A 117 -4.12 -12.80 4.40
N MET A 118 -4.02 -12.16 3.24
CA MET A 118 -4.00 -12.84 1.94
C MET A 118 -2.90 -12.26 1.06
N SER A 119 -2.05 -13.12 0.55
CA SER A 119 -0.99 -12.79 -0.41
C SER A 119 -1.06 -13.74 -1.60
N TYR A 120 -1.14 -13.15 -2.79
CA TYR A 120 -1.21 -13.90 -4.05
C TYR A 120 0.14 -14.54 -4.37
N PRO A 121 0.20 -15.76 -4.95
CA PRO A 121 1.48 -16.45 -5.18
C PRO A 121 2.52 -15.64 -5.94
N GLU A 122 2.13 -14.91 -6.98
CA GLU A 122 3.06 -14.06 -7.73
C GLU A 122 3.54 -12.85 -6.92
N ALA A 123 2.71 -12.33 -6.00
CA ALA A 123 3.10 -11.28 -5.08
C ALA A 123 4.09 -11.79 -4.03
N VAL A 124 3.94 -13.04 -3.56
CA VAL A 124 4.91 -13.70 -2.69
C VAL A 124 6.27 -13.82 -3.38
N LYS A 125 6.30 -14.27 -4.64
CA LYS A 125 7.53 -14.37 -5.44
C LYS A 125 8.20 -13.01 -5.62
N LEU A 126 7.42 -11.98 -5.99
CA LEU A 126 7.92 -10.62 -6.09
C LEU A 126 8.45 -10.09 -4.76
N PHE A 127 7.77 -10.34 -3.65
CA PHE A 127 8.22 -9.85 -2.35
C PHE A 127 9.53 -10.51 -1.90
N ARG A 128 9.69 -11.81 -2.16
CA ARG A 128 10.96 -12.52 -1.93
C ARG A 128 12.11 -11.98 -2.79
N ALA A 129 11.81 -11.57 -4.03
CA ALA A 129 12.80 -10.98 -4.94
C ALA A 129 13.13 -9.52 -4.61
N TYR A 130 12.16 -8.76 -4.07
CA TYR A 130 12.26 -7.34 -3.74
C TYR A 130 11.89 -7.05 -2.27
N PRO A 131 12.63 -7.57 -1.29
CA PRO A 131 12.25 -7.47 0.13
C PRO A 131 12.53 -6.09 0.74
N HIS A 132 13.26 -5.21 0.06
CA HIS A 132 13.92 -4.05 0.68
C HIS A 132 12.98 -2.94 1.16
N VAL A 133 11.91 -2.66 0.43
CA VAL A 133 11.00 -1.54 0.74
C VAL A 133 9.60 -2.09 0.89
N VAL A 134 9.05 -1.94 2.08
CA VAL A 134 7.66 -2.26 2.38
C VAL A 134 6.95 -0.97 2.70
N LEU A 135 5.83 -0.74 2.05
CA LEU A 135 4.96 0.37 2.37
C LEU A 135 3.62 -0.15 2.92
N ILE A 136 3.15 0.44 4.02
CA ILE A 136 1.94 0.01 4.72
C ILE A 136 1.02 1.22 4.86
N ASP A 137 -0.21 1.05 4.36
CA ASP A 137 -1.28 2.03 4.52
C ASP A 137 -2.58 1.34 4.89
N SER A 138 -3.37 1.97 5.75
CA SER A 138 -4.68 1.49 6.12
C SER A 138 -5.77 2.36 5.55
N THR A 139 -6.80 1.68 5.08
CA THR A 139 -7.98 2.31 4.51
C THR A 139 -9.04 2.31 5.60
N TYR A 140 -9.29 3.49 6.18
CA TYR A 140 -10.14 3.59 7.36
C TYR A 140 -11.59 3.18 7.06
N LYS A 141 -12.04 2.07 7.66
CA LYS A 141 -13.45 1.65 7.87
C LYS A 141 -14.40 1.87 6.69
N THR A 142 -13.94 1.64 5.47
CA THR A 142 -14.79 1.74 4.27
C THR A 142 -15.42 0.43 3.86
N ASN A 143 -15.31 -0.65 4.65
CA ASN A 143 -16.02 -1.89 4.35
C ASN A 143 -17.26 -2.06 5.24
N THR A 144 -18.22 -2.82 4.75
CA THR A 144 -19.48 -3.15 5.44
C THR A 144 -19.27 -3.84 6.80
N TYR A 145 -18.07 -4.37 7.05
CA TYR A 145 -17.66 -5.05 8.28
C TYR A 145 -17.01 -4.12 9.31
N ASN A 146 -16.83 -2.83 8.97
CA ASN A 146 -16.18 -1.84 9.82
C ASN A 146 -14.75 -2.22 10.27
N MET A 147 -14.10 -3.12 9.51
CA MET A 147 -12.72 -3.54 9.71
C MET A 147 -11.77 -2.60 9.00
N ALA A 148 -10.54 -2.47 9.49
CA ALA A 148 -9.48 -1.80 8.75
C ALA A 148 -8.98 -2.75 7.66
N LEU A 149 -9.06 -2.28 6.41
CA LEU A 149 -8.43 -2.94 5.28
C LEU A 149 -7.04 -2.30 5.13
N VAL A 150 -5.99 -3.07 5.36
CA VAL A 150 -4.59 -2.66 5.29
C VAL A 150 -3.97 -3.21 4.02
N GLU A 151 -3.30 -2.33 3.29
CA GLU A 151 -2.54 -2.64 2.09
C GLU A 151 -1.06 -2.69 2.43
N VAL A 152 -0.41 -3.79 2.07
CA VAL A 152 1.05 -3.93 2.16
C VAL A 152 1.61 -3.94 0.75
N VAL A 153 2.45 -2.98 0.43
CA VAL A 153 2.91 -2.67 -0.93
C VAL A 153 4.43 -2.79 -1.02
N GLY A 154 4.93 -3.42 -2.08
CA GLY A 154 6.35 -3.50 -2.41
C GLY A 154 6.69 -2.69 -3.66
N VAL A 155 7.98 -2.57 -3.96
CA VAL A 155 8.48 -1.85 -5.14
C VAL A 155 9.50 -2.71 -5.88
N THR A 156 9.37 -2.81 -7.21
CA THR A 156 10.30 -3.55 -8.06
C THR A 156 11.44 -2.66 -8.55
N SER A 157 12.47 -3.27 -9.15
CA SER A 157 13.58 -2.56 -9.77
C SER A 157 13.20 -1.68 -10.96
N SER A 158 12.02 -1.89 -11.58
CA SER A 158 11.47 -0.99 -12.60
C SER A 158 10.84 0.28 -12.01
N GLY A 159 10.70 0.37 -10.68
CA GLY A 159 10.01 1.45 -9.98
C GLY A 159 8.50 1.26 -9.89
N SER A 160 7.97 0.11 -10.33
CA SER A 160 6.55 -0.24 -10.21
C SER A 160 6.22 -0.75 -8.81
N SER A 161 5.08 -0.33 -8.28
CA SER A 161 4.53 -0.84 -7.03
C SER A 161 3.67 -2.09 -7.26
N PHE A 162 3.69 -3.01 -6.29
CA PHE A 162 2.85 -4.21 -6.27
C PHE A 162 2.25 -4.46 -4.90
N LEU A 163 1.02 -4.98 -4.85
CA LEU A 163 0.38 -5.34 -3.59
C LEU A 163 0.96 -6.68 -3.10
N ILE A 164 1.76 -6.64 -2.03
CA ILE A 164 2.31 -7.83 -1.36
C ILE A 164 1.18 -8.60 -0.69
N ALA A 165 0.39 -7.91 0.12
CA ALA A 165 -0.69 -8.52 0.88
C ALA A 165 -1.85 -7.56 1.11
N CYS A 166 -3.04 -8.14 1.13
CA CYS A 166 -4.28 -7.50 1.55
C CYS A 166 -4.66 -8.06 2.91
N VAL A 167 -4.87 -7.19 3.91
CA VAL A 167 -5.09 -7.61 5.29
C VAL A 167 -6.34 -6.95 5.85
N LEU A 168 -7.23 -7.73 6.45
CA LEU A 168 -8.37 -7.24 7.23
C LEU A 168 -8.07 -7.44 8.71
N ILE A 169 -8.14 -6.37 9.48
CA ILE A 169 -7.99 -6.39 10.95
C ILE A 169 -9.16 -5.67 11.62
N PRO A 170 -9.58 -6.05 12.84
CA PRO A 170 -10.77 -5.47 13.47
C PRO A 170 -10.64 -3.97 13.74
N SER A 171 -9.43 -3.53 14.04
CA SER A 171 -9.08 -2.13 14.27
C SER A 171 -7.59 -1.91 14.07
N GLU A 172 -7.18 -0.67 13.89
CA GLU A 172 -5.77 -0.24 13.78
C GLU A 172 -5.04 -0.30 15.13
N SER A 173 -5.14 -1.42 15.87
CA SER A 173 -4.51 -1.63 17.17
C SER A 173 -3.06 -2.11 17.04
N GLU A 174 -2.26 -1.95 18.10
CA GLU A 174 -0.91 -2.53 18.18
C GLU A 174 -0.93 -4.04 17.92
N GLU A 175 -1.91 -4.74 18.48
CA GLU A 175 -2.12 -6.17 18.29
C GLU A 175 -2.39 -6.55 16.83
N GLY A 176 -3.29 -5.82 16.16
CA GLY A 176 -3.64 -6.09 14.76
C GLY A 176 -2.45 -5.88 13.81
N TYR A 177 -1.68 -4.81 14.00
CA TYR A 177 -0.46 -4.61 13.19
C TYR A 177 0.68 -5.55 13.58
N THR A 178 0.82 -5.91 14.85
CA THR A 178 1.79 -6.93 15.29
C THR A 178 1.48 -8.26 14.61
N TRP A 179 0.21 -8.66 14.57
CA TRP A 179 -0.22 -9.84 13.85
C TRP A 179 0.13 -9.78 12.36
N LEU A 180 -0.23 -8.67 11.69
CA LEU A 180 0.09 -8.43 10.28
C LEU A 180 1.60 -8.54 10.00
N LEU A 181 2.43 -7.85 10.78
CA LEU A 181 3.88 -7.81 10.58
C LEU A 181 4.50 -9.19 10.80
N ARG A 182 4.02 -9.97 11.77
CA ARG A 182 4.47 -11.36 11.96
C ARG A 182 4.16 -12.22 10.73
N LYS A 183 2.94 -12.13 10.18
CA LYS A 183 2.58 -12.88 8.97
C LYS A 183 3.37 -12.44 7.74
N LEU A 184 3.61 -11.14 7.60
CA LEU A 184 4.44 -10.59 6.53
C LEU A 184 5.87 -11.14 6.59
N MET A 185 6.48 -11.17 7.77
CA MET A 185 7.85 -11.69 7.94
C MET A 185 7.94 -13.19 7.66
N LYS A 186 6.90 -13.98 7.97
CA LYS A 186 6.84 -15.41 7.61
C LYS A 186 7.01 -15.66 6.11
N ILE A 187 6.62 -14.72 5.25
CA ILE A 187 6.82 -14.86 3.80
C ILE A 187 8.31 -14.85 3.42
N LEU A 188 9.14 -14.13 4.19
CA LEU A 188 10.57 -13.96 3.97
C LEU A 188 11.45 -14.93 4.77
N GLU A 189 10.90 -15.67 5.74
CA GLU A 189 11.66 -16.60 6.58
C GLU A 189 12.50 -17.59 5.74
N CYS A 190 11.94 -18.12 4.65
CA CYS A 190 12.63 -19.08 3.79
C CYS A 190 13.78 -18.49 2.97
N THR A 191 13.86 -17.15 2.82
CA THR A 191 14.95 -16.49 2.10
C THR A 191 16.01 -15.91 3.03
N GLY A 192 15.75 -15.87 4.34
CA GLY A 192 16.59 -15.15 5.31
C GLY A 192 16.64 -13.64 5.08
N ALA A 193 15.80 -13.11 4.18
CA ALA A 193 15.77 -11.68 3.87
C ALA A 193 14.99 -10.90 4.94
N SER A 194 15.34 -9.62 5.09
CA SER A 194 14.61 -8.68 5.95
C SER A 194 14.42 -7.36 5.22
N PRO A 195 13.28 -6.67 5.39
CA PRO A 195 13.12 -5.36 4.77
C PRO A 195 14.11 -4.33 5.32
N SER A 196 14.59 -3.50 4.40
CA SER A 196 15.52 -2.41 4.68
C SER A 196 14.79 -1.19 5.22
N VAL A 197 13.56 -0.92 4.78
CA VAL A 197 12.77 0.25 5.18
C VAL A 197 11.28 -0.10 5.18
N PHE A 198 10.57 0.43 6.17
CA PHE A 198 9.11 0.46 6.21
C PHE A 198 8.62 1.90 6.06
N VAL A 199 7.70 2.13 5.12
CA VAL A 199 7.10 3.44 4.84
C VAL A 199 5.63 3.40 5.20
N THR A 200 5.13 4.38 5.93
CA THR A 200 3.72 4.49 6.28
C THR A 200 3.29 5.96 6.26
N ASP A 201 2.01 6.23 5.98
CA ASP A 201 1.46 7.58 6.08
C ASP A 201 1.35 8.00 7.56
N ARG A 202 1.23 9.31 7.80
CA ARG A 202 1.36 10.11 9.02
C ARG A 202 0.50 9.69 10.24
N GLU A 203 0.36 8.42 10.52
CA GLU A 203 -0.25 7.94 11.75
C GLU A 203 0.79 7.90 12.86
N LEU A 204 0.97 9.06 13.53
CA LEU A 204 1.61 9.13 14.85
C LEU A 204 1.03 8.08 15.82
N GLY A 205 -0.23 7.67 15.63
CA GLY A 205 -0.89 6.58 16.35
C GLY A 205 -0.29 5.20 16.03
N LEU A 206 -0.05 4.89 14.75
CA LEU A 206 0.61 3.66 14.32
C LEU A 206 2.04 3.58 14.87
N TRP A 207 2.79 4.67 14.82
CA TRP A 207 4.15 4.72 15.35
C TRP A 207 4.20 4.61 16.88
N LYS A 208 3.31 5.30 17.61
CA LYS A 208 3.19 5.14 19.08
C LYS A 208 2.85 3.71 19.50
N ARG A 209 2.08 2.99 18.68
CA ARG A 209 1.62 1.62 18.91
C ARG A 209 2.66 0.57 18.47
N LEU A 210 3.33 0.78 17.35
CA LEU A 210 4.35 -0.13 16.83
C LEU A 210 5.71 0.07 17.46
N GLY A 211 5.99 1.24 18.04
CA GLY A 211 7.30 1.60 18.59
C GLY A 211 7.80 0.59 19.62
N SER A 212 6.95 0.13 20.53
CA SER A 212 7.26 -0.91 21.53
C SER A 212 7.61 -2.26 20.89
N TYR A 213 6.77 -2.75 19.98
CA TYR A 213 6.95 -4.05 19.31
C TYR A 213 8.15 -4.04 18.37
N VAL A 214 8.29 -3.03 17.51
CA VAL A 214 9.42 -2.88 16.59
C VAL A 214 10.72 -2.69 17.37
N SER A 215 10.70 -1.95 18.49
CA SER A 215 11.90 -1.81 19.33
C SER A 215 12.29 -3.10 20.05
N ARG A 216 11.32 -3.82 20.63
CA ARG A 216 11.60 -5.07 21.34
C ARG A 216 11.97 -6.22 20.42
N THR A 217 11.26 -6.35 19.30
CA THR A 217 11.36 -7.52 18.44
C THR A 217 12.38 -7.29 17.34
N TRP A 218 12.47 -6.05 16.83
CA TRP A 218 13.27 -5.72 15.64
C TRP A 218 14.41 -4.74 15.92
N GLY A 219 14.66 -4.36 17.19
CA GLY A 219 15.90 -3.71 17.66
C GLY A 219 16.45 -2.60 16.75
N GLU A 220 17.56 -2.88 16.06
CA GLU A 220 18.23 -1.94 15.14
C GLU A 220 17.36 -1.44 13.98
N HIS A 221 16.30 -2.17 13.62
CA HIS A 221 15.40 -1.81 12.53
C HIS A 221 14.43 -0.68 12.89
N VAL A 222 14.29 -0.30 14.17
CA VAL A 222 13.50 0.88 14.58
C VAL A 222 13.98 2.13 13.85
N LYS A 223 15.29 2.27 13.67
CA LYS A 223 15.92 3.38 12.96
C LYS A 223 15.55 3.42 11.46
N LYS A 224 14.97 2.33 10.93
CA LYS A 224 14.56 2.15 9.52
C LYS A 224 13.06 2.42 9.27
N PHE A 225 12.27 2.67 10.31
CA PHE A 225 10.83 3.03 10.20
C PHE A 225 10.59 4.54 10.06
N VAL A 226 11.66 5.32 9.90
CA VAL A 226 11.62 6.78 9.95
C VAL A 226 10.82 7.34 8.77
N LEU A 227 9.98 8.33 9.05
CA LEU A 227 9.37 9.24 8.08
C LEU A 227 10.47 9.59 7.06
N CYS A 228 10.41 9.01 5.87
CA CYS A 228 11.57 8.61 5.05
C CYS A 228 12.39 9.75 4.42
N TYR A 229 12.85 10.69 5.26
CA TYR A 229 13.62 11.88 4.95
C TYR A 229 15.11 11.72 5.27
N THR A 230 15.56 10.56 5.75
CA THR A 230 16.95 10.38 6.16
C THR A 230 17.77 9.81 5.00
N ASN A 231 18.75 10.60 4.52
CA ASN A 231 19.75 10.23 3.50
C ASN A 231 20.72 9.09 3.93
N GLU A 232 20.40 8.41 5.02
CA GLU A 232 21.22 7.41 5.70
C GLU A 232 20.77 5.98 5.43
N TYR A 233 19.53 5.76 4.95
CA TYR A 233 18.96 4.42 4.76
C TYR A 233 18.70 4.09 3.29
N PHE A 234 18.72 2.79 2.99
CA PHE A 234 18.51 2.24 1.66
C PHE A 234 17.00 2.20 1.31
N HIS A 235 16.46 3.33 0.85
CA HIS A 235 15.03 3.52 0.59
C HIS A 235 14.66 3.58 -0.91
N LEU A 236 15.64 3.54 -1.83
CA LEU A 236 15.44 3.46 -3.29
C LEU A 236 14.55 4.57 -3.87
N GLY A 237 14.58 5.76 -3.26
CA GLY A 237 13.77 6.91 -3.68
C GLY A 237 12.35 6.96 -3.12
N ASN A 238 11.91 5.92 -2.40
CA ASN A 238 10.59 5.82 -1.79
C ASN A 238 10.55 6.59 -0.46
N THR A 239 10.49 7.91 -0.55
CA THR A 239 10.56 8.84 0.60
C THR A 239 9.20 9.38 1.04
N THR A 240 8.12 8.99 0.36
CA THR A 240 6.76 9.47 0.61
C THR A 240 5.76 8.33 0.50
N ALA A 241 4.63 8.47 1.20
CA ALA A 241 3.51 7.54 1.11
C ALA A 241 2.77 7.59 -0.25
N SER A 242 3.16 8.49 -1.17
CA SER A 242 2.50 8.70 -2.48
C SER A 242 2.36 7.44 -3.34
N LEU A 243 3.33 6.51 -3.27
CA LEU A 243 3.22 5.25 -3.98
C LEU A 243 2.14 4.36 -3.39
N VAL A 244 2.00 4.37 -2.07
CA VAL A 244 0.89 3.68 -1.43
C VAL A 244 -0.42 4.39 -1.70
N GLU A 245 -0.47 5.71 -1.66
CA GLU A 245 -1.68 6.46 -2.04
C GLU A 245 -2.14 6.10 -3.46
N SER A 246 -1.19 5.90 -4.39
CA SER A 246 -1.48 5.47 -5.76
C SER A 246 -1.96 4.02 -5.85
N ALA A 247 -1.34 3.10 -5.11
CA ALA A 247 -1.76 1.69 -5.01
C ALA A 247 -3.15 1.59 -4.36
N HIS A 248 -3.37 2.38 -3.33
CA HIS A 248 -4.62 2.50 -2.61
C HIS A 248 -5.74 3.08 -3.48
N SER A 249 -5.44 4.11 -4.28
CA SER A 249 -6.35 4.63 -5.28
C SER A 249 -6.71 3.57 -6.32
N LEU A 250 -5.76 2.74 -6.75
CA LEU A 250 -6.00 1.63 -7.67
C LEU A 250 -6.91 0.57 -7.02
N LEU A 251 -6.62 0.13 -5.79
CA LEU A 251 -7.46 -0.84 -5.08
C LEU A 251 -8.90 -0.33 -4.94
N LYS A 252 -9.07 0.92 -4.49
CA LYS A 252 -10.38 1.58 -4.39
C LYS A 252 -11.10 1.62 -5.74
N ALA A 253 -10.39 1.90 -6.82
CA ALA A 253 -10.95 1.91 -8.16
C ALA A 253 -11.44 0.53 -8.62
N TRP A 254 -10.89 -0.57 -8.09
CA TRP A 254 -11.39 -1.93 -8.34
C TRP A 254 -12.55 -2.32 -7.41
N LEU A 255 -12.46 -1.96 -6.13
CA LEU A 255 -13.51 -2.24 -5.14
C LEU A 255 -14.81 -1.48 -5.43
N LYS A 256 -14.76 -0.20 -5.81
CA LYS A 256 -15.90 0.66 -6.25
C LYS A 256 -17.11 0.77 -5.31
N SER A 257 -17.17 0.01 -4.22
CA SER A 257 -18.24 0.00 -3.24
C SER A 257 -17.67 -0.37 -1.87
N ALA A 258 -18.16 0.34 -0.86
CA ALA A 258 -17.89 0.02 0.54
C ALA A 258 -18.65 -1.24 1.01
N HIS A 259 -19.73 -1.60 0.33
CA HIS A 259 -20.66 -2.63 0.78
C HIS A 259 -20.42 -4.01 0.16
N LEU A 260 -19.17 -4.30 -0.22
CA LEU A 260 -18.82 -5.60 -0.78
C LEU A 260 -18.81 -6.67 0.31
N THR A 261 -19.32 -7.84 -0.05
CA THR A 261 -19.12 -9.06 0.72
C THR A 261 -17.68 -9.56 0.56
N LEU A 262 -17.19 -10.34 1.52
CA LEU A 262 -15.80 -10.85 1.53
C LEU A 262 -15.40 -11.59 0.24
N ASP A 263 -16.26 -12.50 -0.23
CA ASP A 263 -16.08 -13.24 -1.50
C ASP A 263 -15.96 -12.31 -2.72
N THR A 264 -16.82 -11.28 -2.80
CA THR A 264 -16.78 -10.30 -3.90
C THR A 264 -15.56 -9.39 -3.81
N MET A 265 -15.17 -9.00 -2.58
CA MET A 265 -13.95 -8.25 -2.34
C MET A 265 -12.75 -9.05 -2.87
N TRP A 266 -12.64 -10.32 -2.48
CA TRP A 266 -11.59 -11.21 -2.94
C TRP A 266 -11.55 -11.31 -4.47
N SER A 267 -12.68 -11.60 -5.15
CA SER A 267 -12.67 -11.76 -6.61
C SER A 267 -12.18 -10.51 -7.34
N ARG A 268 -12.52 -9.32 -6.84
CA ARG A 268 -12.08 -8.05 -7.45
C ARG A 268 -10.59 -7.78 -7.21
N ILE A 269 -10.10 -8.10 -6.01
CA ILE A 269 -8.68 -7.97 -5.68
C ILE A 269 -7.86 -8.96 -6.49
N HIS A 270 -8.34 -10.20 -6.63
CA HIS A 270 -7.72 -11.24 -7.44
C HIS A 270 -7.58 -10.78 -8.91
N SER A 271 -8.65 -10.34 -9.56
CA SER A 271 -8.58 -9.83 -10.94
C SER A 271 -7.66 -8.61 -11.09
N MET A 272 -7.60 -7.72 -10.09
CA MET A 272 -6.66 -6.60 -10.09
C MET A 272 -5.21 -7.11 -10.05
N LEU A 273 -4.91 -8.07 -9.19
CA LEU A 273 -3.58 -8.64 -9.01
C LEU A 273 -3.11 -9.30 -10.30
N GLU A 274 -3.93 -10.13 -10.95
CA GLU A 274 -3.60 -10.77 -12.24
C GLU A 274 -3.15 -9.74 -13.29
N GLY A 275 -3.85 -8.61 -13.39
CA GLY A 275 -3.50 -7.50 -14.28
C GLY A 275 -2.20 -6.80 -13.87
N GLN A 276 -2.01 -6.51 -12.58
CA GLN A 276 -0.81 -5.85 -12.07
C GLN A 276 0.45 -6.70 -12.31
N HIS A 277 0.41 -8.00 -12.03
CA HIS A 277 1.54 -8.90 -12.20
C HIS A 277 1.93 -9.06 -13.67
N SER A 278 0.95 -9.17 -14.57
CA SER A 278 1.19 -9.24 -16.02
C SER A 278 1.92 -7.99 -16.52
N LYS A 279 1.55 -6.81 -16.02
CA LYS A 279 2.22 -5.54 -16.36
C LYS A 279 3.66 -5.49 -15.84
N ILE A 280 3.88 -5.84 -14.57
CA ILE A 280 5.20 -5.82 -13.96
C ILE A 280 6.16 -6.77 -14.66
N ARG A 281 5.70 -7.99 -14.95
CA ARG A 281 6.50 -8.99 -15.69
C ARG A 281 6.97 -8.42 -17.03
N LYS A 282 6.07 -7.83 -17.80
CA LYS A 282 6.38 -7.20 -19.07
C LYS A 282 7.42 -6.07 -18.93
N GLU A 283 7.29 -5.20 -17.92
CA GLU A 283 8.25 -4.10 -17.71
C GLU A 283 9.67 -4.58 -17.41
N LEU A 284 9.78 -5.69 -16.66
CA LEU A 284 11.06 -6.30 -16.35
C LEU A 284 11.66 -6.99 -17.58
N GLU A 285 10.85 -7.75 -18.34
CA GLU A 285 11.23 -8.36 -19.62
C GLU A 285 11.66 -7.31 -20.67
N ASP A 286 10.96 -6.17 -20.74
CA ASP A 286 11.32 -5.05 -21.61
C ASP A 286 12.69 -4.47 -21.21
N SER A 287 13.00 -4.39 -19.91
CA SER A 287 14.31 -3.94 -19.42
C SER A 287 15.44 -4.90 -19.77
N MET A 288 15.16 -6.19 -19.90
CA MET A 288 16.11 -7.22 -20.35
C MET A 288 16.33 -7.16 -21.87
N SER A 289 15.23 -7.15 -22.64
CA SER A 289 15.24 -7.40 -24.08
C SER A 289 15.39 -6.14 -24.94
N ARG A 290 14.96 -4.98 -24.44
CA ARG A 290 15.00 -3.69 -25.15
C ARG A 290 15.62 -2.57 -24.30
N PRO A 291 16.84 -2.77 -23.76
CA PRO A 291 17.45 -1.78 -22.89
C PRO A 291 17.72 -0.48 -23.66
N ARG A 292 17.20 0.64 -23.14
CA ARG A 292 17.49 1.97 -23.67
C ARG A 292 18.92 2.33 -23.28
N ILE A 293 19.83 2.38 -24.25
CA ILE A 293 21.17 2.91 -24.03
C ILE A 293 21.19 4.36 -24.50
N THR A 294 21.46 5.30 -23.60
CA THR A 294 21.74 6.68 -24.02
C THR A 294 23.23 7.05 -23.89
N HIS A 295 24.00 6.37 -23.03
CA HIS A 295 25.41 6.70 -22.79
C HIS A 295 26.35 5.48 -22.75
N ARG A 296 27.53 5.59 -23.39
CA ARG A 296 28.52 4.49 -23.51
C ARG A 296 29.02 3.95 -22.16
N LEU A 297 29.00 4.78 -21.11
CA LEU A 297 29.39 4.40 -19.74
C LEU A 297 28.58 3.24 -19.18
N PHE A 298 27.32 3.10 -19.59
CA PHE A 298 26.40 2.08 -19.08
C PHE A 298 26.32 0.85 -19.97
N SER A 299 27.17 0.74 -21.01
CA SER A 299 27.11 -0.36 -21.98
C SER A 299 27.28 -1.76 -21.37
N LEU A 300 27.97 -1.89 -20.24
CA LEU A 300 28.12 -3.19 -19.54
C LEU A 300 26.88 -3.61 -18.74
N LEU A 301 25.97 -2.68 -18.46
CA LEU A 301 24.76 -2.89 -17.65
C LEU A 301 23.57 -3.33 -18.51
N GLN A 302 23.72 -3.27 -19.83
CA GLN A 302 22.68 -3.56 -20.81
C GLN A 302 22.07 -4.96 -20.59
N GLY A 303 20.74 -5.02 -20.44
CA GLY A 303 19.98 -6.26 -20.25
C GLY A 303 20.26 -6.98 -18.92
N LYS A 304 21.07 -6.38 -18.03
CA LYS A 304 21.48 -6.94 -16.72
C LYS A 304 21.06 -6.08 -15.53
N VAL A 305 20.58 -4.86 -15.81
CA VAL A 305 20.17 -3.86 -14.84
C VAL A 305 18.88 -3.21 -15.33
N SER A 306 18.00 -2.80 -14.42
CA SER A 306 16.72 -2.21 -14.80
C SER A 306 16.91 -0.90 -15.55
N THR A 307 16.02 -0.63 -16.51
CA THR A 307 16.02 0.63 -17.26
C THR A 307 15.92 1.82 -16.29
N LYS A 308 15.15 1.67 -15.21
CA LYS A 308 14.98 2.71 -14.20
C LYS A 308 16.29 3.09 -13.49
N ALA A 309 17.14 2.12 -13.17
CA ALA A 309 18.45 2.41 -12.56
C ALA A 309 19.36 3.18 -13.51
N ILE A 310 19.33 2.85 -14.81
CA ILE A 310 20.10 3.55 -15.85
C ILE A 310 19.61 4.99 -15.96
N GLU A 311 18.30 5.22 -16.01
CA GLU A 311 17.70 6.58 -16.03
C GLU A 311 18.17 7.42 -14.83
N ILE A 312 18.14 6.85 -13.62
CA ILE A 312 18.61 7.53 -12.40
C ILE A 312 20.10 7.89 -12.51
N MET A 313 20.95 6.97 -12.97
CA MET A 313 22.39 7.25 -13.14
C MET A 313 22.66 8.27 -14.25
N GLU A 314 21.86 8.30 -15.30
CA GLU A 314 21.98 9.30 -16.38
C GLU A 314 21.65 10.70 -15.88
N GLU A 315 20.58 10.85 -15.10
CA GLU A 315 20.23 12.12 -14.44
C GLU A 315 21.33 12.55 -13.45
N GLU A 316 21.86 11.62 -12.68
CA GLU A 316 22.93 11.89 -11.72
C GLU A 316 24.25 12.27 -12.41
N LEU A 317 24.58 11.66 -13.55
CA LEU A 317 25.73 12.04 -14.36
C LEU A 317 25.55 13.46 -14.94
N LYS A 318 24.36 13.79 -15.45
CA LYS A 318 24.04 15.15 -15.93
C LYS A 318 24.22 16.17 -14.80
N ARG A 319 23.72 15.86 -13.60
CA ARG A 319 23.91 16.68 -12.40
C ARG A 319 25.39 16.86 -12.08
N GLY A 320 26.17 15.78 -12.10
CA GLY A 320 27.61 15.81 -11.82
C GLY A 320 28.39 16.72 -12.77
N VAL A 321 28.12 16.59 -14.07
CA VAL A 321 28.73 17.44 -15.12
C VAL A 321 28.34 18.91 -14.93
N ALA A 322 27.08 19.20 -14.58
CA ALA A 322 26.61 20.56 -14.36
C ALA A 322 27.24 21.23 -13.12
N LEU A 323 27.65 20.44 -12.11
CA LEU A 323 28.28 20.98 -10.89
C LEU A 323 29.74 21.43 -11.09
N GLY A 324 30.42 20.90 -12.12
CA GLY A 324 31.80 21.27 -12.48
C GLY A 324 32.76 21.16 -11.30
N ILE A 325 33.54 22.23 -11.07
CA ILE A 325 34.52 22.33 -9.96
C ILE A 325 33.87 22.15 -8.58
N GLY A 326 32.58 22.46 -8.44
CA GLY A 326 31.86 22.31 -7.17
C GLY A 326 31.38 20.89 -6.87
N LEU A 327 31.75 19.88 -7.67
CA LEU A 327 31.29 18.50 -7.53
C LEU A 327 31.79 17.84 -6.23
N GLU A 328 33.06 18.01 -5.88
CA GLU A 328 33.65 17.40 -4.68
C GLU A 328 32.93 17.83 -3.40
N LEU A 329 32.52 19.09 -3.32
CA LEU A 329 31.82 19.65 -2.16
C LEU A 329 30.31 19.37 -2.17
N ARG A 330 29.68 19.25 -3.35
CA ARG A 330 28.21 19.21 -3.49
C ARG A 330 27.63 17.88 -3.92
N CYS A 331 28.45 16.84 -4.10
CA CYS A 331 27.94 15.53 -4.47
C CYS A 331 27.11 14.89 -3.34
N GLY A 332 27.60 14.94 -2.10
CA GLY A 332 26.96 14.35 -0.91
C GLY A 332 26.83 12.82 -0.89
N CYS A 333 27.26 12.13 -1.96
CA CYS A 333 27.22 10.67 -2.15
C CYS A 333 25.92 9.98 -1.73
N VAL A 334 24.79 10.71 -1.75
CA VAL A 334 23.51 10.23 -1.21
C VAL A 334 22.99 9.05 -2.03
N LEU A 335 23.16 9.08 -3.35
CA LEU A 335 22.67 8.03 -4.25
C LEU A 335 23.30 6.66 -3.94
N ARG A 336 24.57 6.65 -3.49
CA ARG A 336 25.25 5.41 -3.09
C ARG A 336 24.64 4.80 -1.84
N ARG A 337 24.27 5.61 -0.85
CA ARG A 337 23.65 5.16 0.41
C ARG A 337 22.19 4.75 0.22
N THR A 338 21.44 5.58 -0.50
CA THR A 338 19.98 5.47 -0.57
C THR A 338 19.50 4.52 -1.66
N HIS A 339 20.26 4.39 -2.76
CA HIS A 339 19.90 3.56 -3.90
C HIS A 339 20.92 2.47 -4.21
N GLY A 340 22.14 2.52 -3.63
CA GLY A 340 23.20 1.56 -3.97
C GLY A 340 23.63 1.65 -5.43
N LEU A 341 23.59 2.87 -5.97
CA LEU A 341 24.06 3.21 -7.31
C LEU A 341 25.24 4.18 -7.22
N PRO A 342 26.14 4.22 -8.22
CA PRO A 342 27.23 5.19 -8.28
C PRO A 342 26.74 6.65 -8.18
N CYS A 343 27.37 7.45 -7.32
CA CYS A 343 27.10 8.89 -7.17
C CYS A 343 27.57 9.70 -8.38
N ALA A 344 27.15 10.96 -8.47
CA ALA A 344 27.67 11.93 -9.44
C ALA A 344 29.21 11.99 -9.47
N CYS A 345 29.86 11.94 -8.31
CA CYS A 345 31.32 11.87 -8.19
C CYS A 345 31.92 10.70 -8.99
N ALA A 346 31.57 9.48 -8.59
CA ALA A 346 32.06 8.25 -9.20
C ALA A 346 31.74 8.18 -10.70
N LEU A 347 30.55 8.64 -11.11
CA LEU A 347 30.14 8.64 -12.51
C LEU A 347 30.99 9.61 -13.36
N VAL A 348 31.32 10.79 -12.83
CA VAL A 348 32.19 11.76 -13.52
C VAL A 348 33.64 11.26 -13.58
N ASP A 349 34.15 10.63 -12.52
CA ASP A 349 35.49 10.05 -12.51
C ASP A 349 35.63 8.91 -13.53
N LEU A 350 34.62 8.03 -13.61
CA LEU A 350 34.55 6.98 -14.64
C LEU A 350 34.47 7.58 -16.04
N LYS A 351 33.70 8.65 -16.23
CA LYS A 351 33.63 9.39 -17.50
C LYS A 351 34.99 9.96 -17.92
N ASN A 352 35.70 10.60 -17.00
CA ASN A 352 36.98 11.26 -17.28
C ASN A 352 38.11 10.24 -17.52
N SER A 353 38.08 9.12 -16.82
CA SER A 353 39.04 8.02 -17.01
C SER A 353 38.73 7.15 -18.24
N GLY A 354 37.58 7.34 -18.91
CA GLY A 354 37.13 6.49 -20.02
C GLY A 354 36.70 5.08 -19.60
N SER A 355 36.56 4.84 -18.29
CA SER A 355 36.12 3.56 -17.72
C SER A 355 34.61 3.41 -17.79
N LYS A 356 34.11 2.18 -17.63
CA LYS A 356 32.67 1.86 -17.66
C LYS A 356 32.18 1.47 -16.27
N VAL A 357 30.89 1.66 -15.99
CA VAL A 357 30.27 1.21 -14.74
C VAL A 357 30.18 -0.32 -14.76
N HIS A 358 30.68 -0.98 -13.72
CA HIS A 358 30.66 -2.43 -13.65
C HIS A 358 29.41 -2.93 -12.92
N LEU A 359 28.99 -4.16 -13.19
CA LEU A 359 27.81 -4.76 -12.56
C LEU A 359 27.97 -4.91 -11.04
N SER A 360 29.21 -5.02 -10.54
CA SER A 360 29.52 -5.06 -9.11
C SER A 360 29.23 -3.75 -8.38
N ASP A 361 29.19 -2.64 -9.10
CA ASP A 361 28.95 -1.31 -8.53
C ASP A 361 27.44 -1.04 -8.32
N ILE A 362 26.61 -1.97 -8.76
CA ILE A 362 25.15 -1.88 -8.77
C ILE A 362 24.58 -2.84 -7.73
N HIS A 363 23.76 -2.32 -6.81
CA HIS A 363 23.08 -3.15 -5.81
C HIS A 363 22.22 -4.25 -6.46
N SER A 364 22.11 -5.42 -5.82
CA SER A 364 21.36 -6.59 -6.33
C SER A 364 19.93 -6.24 -6.72
N PHE A 365 19.23 -5.41 -5.92
CA PHE A 365 17.90 -4.88 -6.24
C PHE A 365 17.74 -4.45 -7.71
N TRP A 366 18.66 -3.63 -8.23
CA TRP A 366 18.56 -3.11 -9.60
C TRP A 366 18.96 -4.12 -10.67
N ARG A 367 19.67 -5.19 -10.27
CA ARG A 367 20.07 -6.32 -11.12
C ARG A 367 18.99 -7.39 -11.23
N THR A 368 18.05 -7.42 -10.28
CA THR A 368 16.92 -8.35 -10.28
C THR A 368 15.90 -7.93 -11.35
N LEU A 369 15.94 -8.60 -12.50
CA LEU A 369 15.00 -8.44 -13.61
C LEU A 369 14.08 -9.66 -13.80
N GLU A 370 14.38 -10.75 -13.11
CA GLU A 370 13.55 -11.94 -13.11
C GLU A 370 13.25 -12.30 -11.66
N TYR A 371 12.03 -12.77 -11.44
CA TYR A 371 11.60 -13.32 -10.16
C TYR A 371 11.13 -14.75 -10.45
N GLU A 372 12.08 -15.68 -10.40
CA GLU A 372 11.81 -17.08 -10.72
C GLU A 372 10.86 -17.72 -9.70
N ASN A 373 10.22 -18.81 -10.14
CA ASN A 373 9.55 -19.81 -9.32
C ASN A 373 10.58 -20.54 -8.45
N SER A 374 11.25 -19.85 -7.52
CA SER A 374 11.98 -20.51 -6.43
C SER A 374 10.94 -21.13 -5.48
N GLU A 375 10.24 -22.15 -5.98
CA GLU A 375 9.34 -23.04 -5.26
C GLU A 375 10.13 -24.02 -4.38
N THR A 376 11.46 -24.02 -4.50
CA THR A 376 12.31 -24.85 -3.68
C THR A 376 12.45 -24.24 -2.30
N MET A 377 11.66 -24.78 -1.37
CA MET A 377 12.06 -24.85 0.03
C MET A 377 13.55 -25.23 0.12
N PRO A 378 14.30 -24.70 1.12
CA PRO A 378 15.64 -25.18 1.39
C PRO A 378 15.65 -26.71 1.39
N LYS A 379 16.63 -27.35 0.73
CA LYS A 379 16.66 -28.81 0.58
C LYS A 379 16.43 -29.54 1.92
N ASN A 380 17.01 -29.01 3.00
CA ASN A 380 16.83 -29.51 4.36
C ASN A 380 15.36 -29.52 4.82
N ASP A 381 14.57 -28.51 4.47
CA ASP A 381 13.17 -28.41 4.87
C ASP A 381 12.29 -29.36 4.05
N ASN A 382 12.63 -29.57 2.77
CA ASN A 382 11.98 -30.62 1.95
C ASN A 382 12.31 -32.02 2.47
N ASP A 383 13.59 -32.29 2.76
CA ASP A 383 14.02 -33.58 3.33
C ASP A 383 13.32 -33.83 4.68
N MET A 384 13.19 -32.79 5.53
CA MET A 384 12.45 -32.85 6.79
C MET A 384 10.94 -33.09 6.58
N LEU A 385 10.33 -32.46 5.58
CA LEU A 385 8.92 -32.66 5.25
C LEU A 385 8.68 -34.11 4.81
N ASP A 386 9.52 -34.64 3.93
CA ASP A 386 9.43 -36.02 3.46
C ASP A 386 9.62 -37.01 4.62
N GLU A 387 10.59 -36.77 5.51
CA GLU A 387 10.79 -37.57 6.72
C GLU A 387 9.55 -37.56 7.64
N LEU A 388 8.93 -36.39 7.85
CA LEU A 388 7.72 -36.26 8.66
C LEU A 388 6.54 -36.98 8.01
N ILE A 389 6.37 -36.89 6.69
CA ILE A 389 5.33 -37.62 5.94
C ILE A 389 5.53 -39.13 6.11
N ASP A 390 6.75 -39.63 5.99
CA ASP A 390 7.04 -41.05 6.14
C ASP A 390 6.84 -41.54 7.58
N LYS A 391 7.23 -40.73 8.58
CA LYS A 391 6.91 -41.02 9.99
C LYS A 391 5.40 -41.10 10.24
N VAL A 392 4.63 -40.17 9.67
CA VAL A 392 3.16 -40.19 9.76
C VAL A 392 2.61 -41.46 9.10
N ARG A 393 3.08 -41.82 7.90
CA ARG A 393 2.64 -43.04 7.19
C ARG A 393 2.90 -44.31 7.98
N GLN A 394 4.02 -44.38 8.70
CA GLN A 394 4.43 -45.52 9.52
C GLN A 394 3.78 -45.55 10.92
N SER A 395 3.12 -44.46 11.34
CA SER A 395 2.47 -44.39 12.65
C SER A 395 1.19 -45.22 12.75
N ASP A 396 0.75 -45.47 13.99
CA ASP A 396 -0.50 -46.18 14.28
C ASP A 396 -1.71 -45.55 13.54
N PRO A 397 -2.67 -46.33 13.03
CA PRO A 397 -3.88 -45.81 12.39
C PRO A 397 -4.62 -44.72 13.18
N VAL A 398 -4.62 -44.79 14.52
CA VAL A 398 -5.26 -43.78 15.37
C VAL A 398 -4.52 -42.45 15.28
N TYR A 399 -3.19 -42.45 15.38
CA TYR A 399 -2.37 -41.23 15.23
C TYR A 399 -2.46 -40.67 13.81
N ARG A 400 -2.47 -41.52 12.78
CA ARG A 400 -2.68 -41.10 11.39
C ARG A 400 -4.00 -40.38 11.22
N LYS A 401 -5.09 -40.89 11.80
CA LYS A 401 -6.40 -40.24 11.72
C LYS A 401 -6.38 -38.85 12.37
N VAL A 402 -5.82 -38.72 13.58
CA VAL A 402 -5.68 -37.42 14.26
C VAL A 402 -4.84 -36.44 13.44
N PHE A 403 -3.78 -36.92 12.79
CA PHE A 403 -2.95 -36.07 11.93
C PHE A 403 -3.68 -35.63 10.66
N LEU A 404 -4.42 -36.53 10.02
CA LEU A 404 -5.25 -36.21 8.86
C LEU A 404 -6.33 -35.18 9.18
N GLU A 405 -6.97 -35.28 10.35
CA GLU A 405 -7.92 -34.29 10.84
C GLU A 405 -7.25 -32.91 10.95
N LYS A 406 -6.08 -32.83 11.60
CA LYS A 406 -5.31 -31.56 11.69
C LYS A 406 -4.85 -31.01 10.35
N LEU A 407 -4.41 -31.87 9.42
CA LEU A 407 -4.03 -31.44 8.08
C LEU A 407 -5.23 -30.91 7.29
N ARG A 408 -6.38 -31.55 7.45
CA ARG A 408 -7.61 -31.10 6.84
C ARG A 408 -7.96 -29.70 7.32
N ASP A 409 -7.86 -29.43 8.61
CA ASP A 409 -8.12 -28.10 9.17
C ASP A 409 -7.18 -27.02 8.58
N ILE A 410 -5.94 -27.39 8.25
CA ILE A 410 -4.96 -26.49 7.63
C ILE A 410 -5.24 -26.26 6.13
N LEU A 411 -5.60 -27.33 5.41
CA LEU A 411 -5.75 -27.30 3.94
C LEU A 411 -7.16 -26.92 3.49
N HIS A 412 -8.16 -27.08 4.36
CA HIS A 412 -9.57 -26.77 4.12
C HIS A 412 -10.13 -25.85 5.20
N PRO A 413 -9.58 -24.64 5.39
CA PRO A 413 -10.07 -23.69 6.38
C PRO A 413 -11.52 -23.25 6.12
N GLU A 414 -12.04 -23.44 4.91
CA GLU A 414 -13.45 -23.23 4.60
C GLU A 414 -14.41 -24.24 5.24
N ASP A 415 -13.92 -25.41 5.67
CA ASP A 415 -14.72 -26.45 6.34
C ASP A 415 -14.97 -26.10 7.83
N GLU A 416 -14.19 -25.17 8.41
CA GLU A 416 -14.41 -24.70 9.78
C GLU A 416 -15.73 -23.91 9.88
N ASP A 417 -16.38 -23.99 11.04
CA ASP A 417 -17.60 -23.24 11.36
C ASP A 417 -17.24 -21.77 11.60
N ILE A 418 -16.95 -21.06 10.50
CA ILE A 418 -16.53 -19.66 10.47
C ILE A 418 -17.68 -18.80 10.01
N LEU A 419 -18.01 -17.76 10.76
CA LEU A 419 -18.97 -16.73 10.37
C LEU A 419 -18.29 -15.51 9.77
N ALA A 420 -18.97 -14.89 8.80
CA ALA A 420 -18.56 -13.58 8.32
C ALA A 420 -18.64 -12.54 9.46
N PRO A 421 -17.75 -11.53 9.49
CA PRO A 421 -17.81 -10.50 10.51
C PRO A 421 -19.17 -9.79 10.52
N SER A 422 -19.61 -9.33 11.68
CA SER A 422 -20.87 -8.61 11.83
C SER A 422 -20.91 -7.30 11.03
N VAL A 423 -22.03 -7.06 10.35
CA VAL A 423 -22.30 -5.83 9.61
C VAL A 423 -22.96 -4.81 10.54
N ARG A 424 -22.38 -3.61 10.70
CA ARG A 424 -23.05 -2.51 11.45
C ARG A 424 -23.86 -1.61 10.52
N GLU A 425 -25.08 -1.27 10.94
CA GLU A 425 -26.08 -0.53 10.14
C GLU A 425 -25.70 0.91 9.76
N ASN A 426 -24.70 1.53 10.40
CA ASN A 426 -24.28 2.92 10.14
C ASN A 426 -22.75 3.11 10.14
N PRO A 427 -22.07 3.09 8.98
CA PRO A 427 -20.65 3.42 8.90
C PRO A 427 -20.46 4.93 9.12
N LYS A 428 -19.76 5.33 10.20
CA LYS A 428 -19.36 6.73 10.40
C LYS A 428 -18.33 7.12 9.32
N GLY A 429 -18.72 8.02 8.43
CA GLY A 429 -17.81 8.60 7.43
C GLY A 429 -16.72 9.50 8.04
N ARG A 430 -15.68 9.77 7.25
CA ARG A 430 -14.56 10.66 7.59
C ARG A 430 -15.07 12.07 7.96
N PRO A 431 -14.59 12.70 9.05
CA PRO A 431 -14.85 14.11 9.31
C PRO A 431 -14.39 14.97 8.12
N ARG A 432 -15.24 15.89 7.66
CA ARG A 432 -14.92 16.80 6.55
C ARG A 432 -13.95 17.89 7.02
N GLY A 433 -12.66 17.59 7.05
CA GLY A 433 -11.59 18.57 7.10
C GLY A 433 -10.80 18.51 5.80
N PHE A 434 -10.74 19.60 5.04
CA PHE A 434 -9.86 19.70 3.88
C PHE A 434 -8.40 19.65 4.36
N THR A 435 -7.73 18.53 4.21
CA THR A 435 -6.28 18.46 4.39
C THR A 435 -5.64 18.84 3.07
N THR A 436 -5.29 20.13 2.92
CA THR A 436 -4.35 20.55 1.88
C THR A 436 -3.03 19.82 2.10
N ARG A 437 -2.56 19.12 1.05
CA ARG A 437 -1.27 18.44 1.01
C ARG A 437 -0.15 19.44 1.30
N ASN A 438 0.63 19.21 2.36
CA ASN A 438 1.89 19.91 2.55
C ASN A 438 2.91 19.34 1.55
N LYS A 439 3.36 20.18 0.63
CA LYS A 439 4.35 19.85 -0.41
C LYS A 439 5.67 19.47 0.22
N SER A 440 6.39 18.54 -0.40
CA SER A 440 7.74 18.17 0.07
C SER A 440 8.76 19.26 -0.30
N GLY A 441 9.90 19.31 0.40
CA GLY A 441 11.00 20.24 0.07
C GLY A 441 11.52 20.10 -1.37
N PHE A 442 11.44 18.89 -1.93
CA PHE A 442 11.75 18.58 -3.34
C PHE A 442 10.76 19.24 -4.32
N GLU A 443 9.48 19.28 -3.96
CA GLU A 443 8.43 19.91 -4.80
C GLU A 443 8.50 21.44 -4.80
N HIS A 444 9.13 22.05 -3.79
CA HIS A 444 9.44 23.49 -3.79
C HIS A 444 10.69 23.83 -4.62
N THR A 445 11.60 22.88 -4.82
CA THR A 445 12.85 23.11 -5.57
C THR A 445 12.64 23.07 -7.09
N ILE A 446 11.76 22.20 -7.60
CA ILE A 446 11.44 22.13 -9.04
C ILE A 446 10.80 23.43 -9.54
N ARG A 447 10.02 24.13 -8.71
CA ARG A 447 9.39 25.41 -9.10
C ARG A 447 10.32 26.62 -9.05
N LYS A 448 11.47 26.55 -8.38
CA LYS A 448 12.43 27.67 -8.34
C LYS A 448 13.30 27.80 -9.60
N TYR A 449 13.25 26.82 -10.51
CA TYR A 449 14.01 26.84 -11.77
C TYR A 449 13.16 26.61 -13.03
N GLY A 450 11.83 26.73 -12.94
CA GLY A 450 10.93 26.69 -14.10
C GLY A 450 10.73 28.07 -14.72
N THR A 451 10.88 28.16 -16.04
CA THR A 451 10.60 29.33 -16.89
C THR A 451 9.22 29.95 -16.60
N PRO A 452 9.08 31.29 -16.64
CA PRO A 452 7.83 31.96 -16.30
C PRO A 452 6.79 31.74 -17.41
N SER A 453 5.67 31.12 -17.07
CA SER A 453 4.45 31.23 -17.88
C SER A 453 3.66 32.43 -17.37
N THR A 454 3.28 33.28 -18.31
CA THR A 454 2.30 34.34 -18.17
C THR A 454 0.96 33.75 -17.71
N ASP A 455 0.35 34.42 -16.74
CA ASP A 455 -1.09 34.41 -16.38
C ASP A 455 -1.32 34.10 -14.90
N ALA A 456 -1.47 35.17 -14.12
CA ALA A 456 -2.48 35.33 -13.06
C ALA A 456 -2.15 36.62 -12.30
N SER A 457 -2.51 37.75 -12.90
CA SER A 457 -2.80 38.97 -12.15
C SER A 457 -4.04 38.74 -11.27
N THR A 458 -4.08 39.47 -10.16
CA THR A 458 -5.17 39.68 -9.19
C THR A 458 -5.29 38.75 -7.97
N ASN A 459 -5.34 39.45 -6.82
CA ASN A 459 -5.81 39.06 -5.48
C ASN A 459 -4.82 38.38 -4.54
N VAL A 460 -4.01 39.18 -3.83
CA VAL A 460 -4.02 39.25 -2.35
C VAL A 460 -3.49 40.64 -1.91
N GLN A 461 -4.40 41.60 -1.70
CA GLN A 461 -4.23 42.67 -0.72
C GLN A 461 -5.08 42.28 0.49
N HIS A 462 -4.63 42.66 1.70
CA HIS A 462 -5.12 42.31 3.03
C HIS A 462 -4.54 41.05 3.67
N MET A 463 -3.39 41.21 4.33
CA MET A 463 -3.26 41.14 5.80
C MET A 463 -1.77 41.24 6.15
N VAL A 464 -1.28 42.47 6.28
CA VAL A 464 -0.04 42.80 6.99
C VAL A 464 -0.41 43.89 7.98
N GLY A 465 -0.27 43.58 9.27
CA GLY A 465 -0.43 44.51 10.37
C GLY A 465 0.34 43.96 11.58
N ASP A 466 1.46 44.61 11.86
CA ASP A 466 2.19 44.68 13.13
C ASP A 466 2.74 43.38 13.76
N PHE A 467 4.02 43.09 13.49
CA PHE A 467 5.07 43.09 14.51
C PHE A 467 6.43 43.39 13.86
N GLY A 468 7.17 44.29 14.50
CA GLY A 468 8.31 45.02 13.94
C GLY A 468 9.54 44.19 13.57
N ALA A 469 10.31 44.80 12.68
CA ALA A 469 11.58 44.36 12.13
C ALA A 469 12.72 44.31 13.18
N GLY A 470 13.63 43.35 13.01
CA GLY A 470 14.95 43.38 13.66
C GLY A 470 15.59 42.01 13.85
N VAL A 471 16.70 41.77 13.14
CA VAL A 471 17.62 40.61 13.23
C VAL A 471 17.18 39.33 12.51
N ALA A 472 17.29 39.36 11.18
CA ALA A 472 17.56 38.16 10.40
C ALA A 472 19.07 38.11 10.08
N GLY A 473 19.75 37.06 10.51
CA GLY A 473 21.08 36.68 10.00
C GLY A 473 22.22 36.63 11.01
N ALA A 474 22.25 35.60 11.87
CA ALA A 474 23.49 35.03 12.39
C ALA A 474 23.28 33.53 12.72
N PRO A 475 24.23 32.63 12.40
CA PRO A 475 24.16 31.23 12.84
C PRO A 475 24.29 31.15 14.37
N LEU A 476 23.43 30.37 15.03
CA LEU A 476 23.62 30.02 16.44
C LEU A 476 24.78 29.01 16.55
N GLU A 477 25.80 29.32 17.36
CA GLU A 477 26.96 28.43 17.55
C GLU A 477 26.55 27.06 18.12
N LYS A 478 27.09 25.97 17.53
CA LYS A 478 26.82 24.55 17.92
C LYS A 478 26.85 24.30 19.43
N ASN A 479 27.76 24.96 20.14
CA ASN A 479 27.95 24.78 21.58
C ASN A 479 26.80 25.33 22.42
N TYR A 480 26.12 26.40 21.96
CA TYR A 480 24.99 27.00 22.65
C TYR A 480 23.73 26.13 22.55
N THR A 481 23.47 25.56 21.37
CA THR A 481 22.35 24.64 21.11
C THR A 481 22.51 23.33 21.88
N LYS A 482 23.74 22.79 21.92
CA LYS A 482 24.05 21.56 22.68
C LYS A 482 23.90 21.76 24.19
N GLY A 483 24.33 22.92 24.71
CA GLY A 483 24.15 23.28 26.12
C GLY A 483 22.67 23.40 26.52
N LEU A 484 21.85 24.05 25.69
CA LEU A 484 20.40 24.21 25.96
C LEU A 484 19.64 22.89 25.93
N ILE A 485 19.92 22.02 24.96
CA ILE A 485 19.28 20.70 24.85
C ILE A 485 19.69 19.81 26.02
N SER A 486 20.98 19.80 26.39
CA SER A 486 21.48 19.03 27.53
C SER A 486 20.85 19.47 28.86
N MET A 487 20.71 20.78 29.06
CA MET A 487 20.09 21.33 30.26
C MET A 487 18.57 21.04 30.33
N TRP A 488 17.88 20.98 29.19
CA TRP A 488 16.46 20.61 29.10
C TRP A 488 16.21 19.11 29.30
N VAL A 489 17.04 18.24 28.71
CA VAL A 489 16.94 16.79 28.89
C VAL A 489 17.13 16.41 30.37
N LYS A 490 18.10 17.03 31.06
CA LYS A 490 18.28 16.85 32.51
C LYS A 490 17.09 17.36 33.32
N LYS A 491 16.43 18.44 32.89
CA LYS A 491 15.29 19.05 33.60
C LYS A 491 14.01 18.21 33.52
N TYR A 492 13.81 17.45 32.43
CA TYR A 492 12.58 16.68 32.19
C TYR A 492 12.76 15.16 32.22
N GLY A 493 13.95 14.65 32.58
CA GLY A 493 14.16 13.22 32.85
C GLY A 493 14.02 12.31 31.63
N VAL A 494 14.49 12.74 30.46
CA VAL A 494 14.44 11.93 29.23
C VAL A 494 15.44 10.77 29.30
N PRO A 495 15.05 9.53 28.93
CA PRO A 495 15.95 8.37 28.91
C PRO A 495 17.19 8.59 28.03
N GLU A 496 18.39 8.23 28.53
CA GLU A 496 19.68 8.47 27.84
C GLU A 496 19.79 7.73 26.49
N ASP A 497 19.02 6.67 26.30
CA ASP A 497 18.88 5.89 25.07
C ASP A 497 18.26 6.68 23.90
N LEU A 498 17.57 7.80 24.17
CA LEU A 498 17.07 8.72 23.14
C LEU A 498 18.08 9.82 22.79
N TRP A 499 19.21 9.91 23.49
CA TRP A 499 20.23 10.94 23.29
C TRP A 499 20.77 11.02 21.85
N PRO A 500 21.03 9.91 21.14
CA PRO A 500 21.52 9.96 19.76
C PRO A 500 20.54 10.63 18.79
N VAL A 501 19.24 10.57 19.08
CA VAL A 501 18.18 11.22 18.27
C VAL A 501 18.27 12.75 18.41
N PHE A 502 18.56 13.25 19.61
CA PHE A 502 18.70 14.68 19.87
C PHE A 502 20.05 15.24 19.42
N ASP A 503 21.14 14.47 19.49
CA ASP A 503 22.47 14.93 19.04
C ASP A 503 22.49 15.13 17.51
N GLY A 504 21.80 14.27 16.75
CA GLY A 504 21.59 14.47 15.31
C GLY A 504 20.83 15.76 14.95
N TRP A 505 20.02 16.30 15.87
CA TRP A 505 19.29 17.57 15.66
C TRP A 505 20.16 18.81 15.92
N VAL A 506 21.17 18.71 16.79
CA VAL A 506 22.12 19.80 17.05
C VAL A 506 22.83 20.19 15.75
N ASP A 507 23.18 19.21 14.92
CA ASP A 507 23.78 19.46 13.61
C ASP A 507 22.80 20.18 12.66
N VAL A 508 21.53 19.79 12.65
CA VAL A 508 20.49 20.42 11.81
C VAL A 508 20.19 21.87 12.20
N CYS A 509 20.15 22.17 13.50
CA CYS A 509 19.87 23.53 13.98
C CYS A 509 21.04 24.49 13.79
N SER A 510 22.27 23.98 13.74
CA SER A 510 23.48 24.80 13.65
C SER A 510 23.86 25.18 12.23
N ASP A 511 23.29 24.50 11.23
CA ASP A 511 23.43 24.85 9.81
C ASP A 511 22.55 26.05 9.39
N GLY A 512 21.96 26.76 10.36
CA GLY A 512 21.24 28.03 10.16
C GLY A 512 19.91 27.92 9.43
N ILE A 513 19.41 26.70 9.20
CA ILE A 513 18.24 26.46 8.35
C ILE A 513 16.91 26.78 9.06
N PHE A 514 16.84 26.70 10.41
CA PHE A 514 15.61 26.96 11.18
C PHE A 514 15.87 27.35 12.66
N HIS A 515 14.93 28.06 13.30
CA HIS A 515 15.03 28.44 14.71
C HIS A 515 14.69 27.27 15.66
N PRO A 516 15.61 26.79 16.50
CA PRO A 516 15.49 25.52 17.24
C PRO A 516 14.36 25.50 18.28
N PHE A 517 14.02 26.67 18.84
CA PHE A 517 13.09 26.74 19.97
C PHE A 517 11.67 26.30 19.63
N TYR A 518 11.15 26.55 18.42
CA TYR A 518 9.72 26.32 18.13
C TYR A 518 9.38 24.83 17.96
N TYR A 519 10.30 24.05 17.40
CA TYR A 519 10.08 22.65 17.11
C TYR A 519 10.39 21.75 18.31
N ILE A 520 11.45 22.06 19.07
CA ILE A 520 11.78 21.32 20.30
C ILE A 520 10.66 21.49 21.34
N PHE A 521 10.10 22.70 21.47
CA PHE A 521 8.95 22.96 22.35
C PHE A 521 7.74 22.12 21.95
N HIS A 522 7.34 22.16 20.67
CA HIS A 522 6.20 21.38 20.19
C HIS A 522 6.43 19.88 20.31
N LEU A 523 7.64 19.37 20.02
CA LEU A 523 7.94 17.95 20.15
C LEU A 523 7.89 17.49 21.61
N PHE A 524 8.37 18.29 22.57
CA PHE A 524 8.34 17.93 23.99
C PHE A 524 6.93 17.97 24.59
N THR A 525 6.13 18.99 24.24
CA THR A 525 4.70 19.03 24.61
C THR A 525 3.96 17.80 24.08
N ILE A 526 4.35 17.28 22.91
CA ILE A 526 3.70 16.15 22.24
C ILE A 526 4.23 14.77 22.69
N LEU A 527 5.52 14.67 23.07
CA LEU A 527 6.16 13.43 23.50
C LEU A 527 5.99 13.15 24.99
N PHE A 528 6.01 14.18 25.84
CA PHE A 528 5.98 14.04 27.30
C PHE A 528 4.71 14.63 27.94
N ASN A 529 3.80 15.16 27.14
CA ASN A 529 2.49 15.68 27.57
C ASN A 529 2.59 16.73 28.69
N VAL A 530 3.61 17.60 28.63
CA VAL A 530 3.75 18.75 29.54
C VAL A 530 3.24 19.99 28.81
N ASP A 531 2.13 20.55 29.28
CA ASP A 531 1.50 21.73 28.69
C ASP A 531 2.30 22.99 29.08
N LEU A 532 3.23 23.41 28.22
CA LEU A 532 4.14 24.53 28.48
C LEU A 532 3.61 25.89 27.97
N TYR A 533 2.36 25.98 27.53
CA TYR A 533 1.76 27.25 27.07
C TYR A 533 1.22 28.15 28.19
N HIS A 534 1.32 27.72 29.45
CA HIS A 534 1.07 28.57 30.62
C HIS A 534 2.29 28.62 31.56
N LYS A 535 3.27 29.43 31.19
CA LYS A 535 4.05 30.27 32.14
C LYS A 535 4.90 31.29 31.40
#